data_AF-A0A5C0DZU0-F1
#
_entry.id   AF-A0A5C0DZU0-F1
#
_cell.length_a   1.000
_cell.length_b   1.000
_cell.length_c   1.000
_cell.angle_alpha   90.00
_cell.angle_beta   90.00
_cell.angle_gamma   90.00
#
_symmetry.space_group_name_H-M   'P 1'
#
loop_
_entity.id
_entity.type
_entity.pdbx_description
1 polymer ?
#
loop_
_entity_poly.entity_id
_entity_poly.type
_entity_poly.pdbx_seq_one_letter_code
_entity_poly.pdbx_strand_id
1 'polypeptide(L)'
;MRTLTFWSSAIAFLGIATGNLVYMRYRAGIEFGGARAWLKENSPLVQYVLMEYHEFSVLFTLPLGVACTWILWQYGDSILEKQNRPVLTATCVALMAMMFYAMGGLVTGLGIAKIHAL
;
A
#
# COMPACT_ATOMS: atom_id res chain seq x y z
N MET A 1 8.81 -10.25 20.73
CA MET A 1 8.38 -8.86 20.40
C MET A 1 9.49 -8.02 19.76
N ARG A 2 10.61 -7.67 20.44
CA ARG A 2 11.64 -6.76 19.88
C ARG A 2 12.19 -7.14 18.49
N THR A 3 12.56 -8.41 18.29
CA THR A 3 13.08 -8.88 16.99
C THR A 3 12.03 -8.80 15.88
N LEU A 4 10.78 -9.17 16.18
CA LEU A 4 9.68 -9.08 15.24
C LEU A 4 9.41 -7.62 14.85
N THR A 5 9.29 -6.73 15.84
CA THR A 5 9.09 -5.30 15.62
C THR A 5 10.22 -4.70 14.78
N PHE A 6 11.48 -5.03 15.08
CA PHE A 6 12.63 -4.55 14.31
C PHE A 6 12.54 -4.97 12.83
N TRP A 7 12.32 -6.26 12.55
CA TRP A 7 12.21 -6.76 11.18
C TRP A 7 10.99 -6.20 10.47
N SER A 8 9.83 -6.11 11.13
CA SER A 8 8.63 -5.51 10.56
C SER A 8 8.86 -4.04 10.19
N SER A 9 9.50 -3.26 11.05
CA SER A 9 9.83 -1.85 10.76
C SER A 9 10.86 -1.72 9.64
N ALA A 10 11.88 -2.59 9.60
CA ALA A 10 12.89 -2.58 8.54
C ALA A 10 12.28 -2.92 7.17
N ILE A 11 11.43 -3.95 7.11
CA ILE A 11 10.73 -4.34 5.87
C ILE A 11 9.76 -3.26 5.42
N ALA A 12 9.01 -2.65 6.35
CA ALA A 12 8.11 -1.53 6.04
C ALA A 12 8.88 -0.33 5.48
N PHE A 13 10.02 0.02 6.08
CA PHE A 13 10.88 1.09 5.59
C PHE A 13 11.42 0.79 4.18
N LEU A 14 11.93 -0.41 3.95
CA LEU A 14 12.41 -0.84 2.64
C LEU A 14 11.29 -0.79 1.59
N GLY A 15 10.08 -1.22 1.94
CA GLY A 15 8.91 -1.13 1.05
C GLY A 15 8.57 0.31 0.68
N ILE A 16 8.57 1.23 1.65
CA ILE A 16 8.31 2.66 1.40
C ILE A 16 9.44 3.28 0.55
N ALA A 17 10.70 2.99 0.88
CA ALA A 17 11.86 3.54 0.17
C ALA A 17 11.89 3.08 -1.29
N THR A 18 11.76 1.77 -1.53
CA THR A 18 11.73 1.20 -2.88
C THR A 18 10.50 1.60 -3.67
N GLY A 19 9.33 1.68 -3.03
CA GLY A 19 8.10 2.20 -3.63
C GLY A 19 8.26 3.65 -4.12
N ASN A 20 8.89 4.52 -3.32
CA ASN A 20 9.15 5.90 -3.73
C ASN A 20 10.12 6.02 -4.92
N LEU A 21 11.14 5.15 -5.01
CA LEU A 21 12.05 5.11 -6.17
C LEU A 21 11.29 4.77 -7.46
N VAL A 22 10.43 3.74 -7.42
CA VAL A 22 9.59 3.35 -8.56
C VAL A 22 8.60 4.47 -8.90
N TYR A 23 8.03 5.13 -7.90
CA TYR A 23 7.11 6.25 -8.11
C TYR A 23 7.78 7.46 -8.80
N MET A 24 9.02 7.79 -8.45
CA MET A 24 9.78 8.84 -9.13
C MET A 24 9.99 8.49 -10.61
N ARG A 25 10.31 7.24 -10.91
CA ARG A 25 10.44 6.74 -12.28
C ARG A 25 9.11 6.81 -13.04
N TYR A 26 8.01 6.39 -12.41
CA TYR A 26 6.65 6.49 -12.97
C TYR A 26 6.28 7.92 -13.34
N ARG A 27 6.61 8.90 -12.47
CA ARG A 27 6.33 10.34 -12.69
C ARG A 27 7.35 11.06 -13.58
N ALA A 28 8.42 10.41 -14.01
CA ALA A 28 9.42 11.04 -14.87
C ALA A 28 8.78 11.55 -16.18
N GLY A 29 9.41 12.54 -16.80
CA GLY A 29 9.00 13.01 -18.13
C GLY A 29 9.18 11.92 -19.18
N ILE A 30 8.52 12.08 -20.34
CA ILE A 30 8.62 11.09 -21.43
C ILE A 30 10.04 10.96 -21.97
N GLU A 31 10.83 12.04 -21.94
CA GLU A 31 12.24 12.07 -22.34
C GLU A 31 13.11 11.15 -21.48
N PHE A 32 12.69 10.93 -20.24
CA PHE A 32 13.36 9.98 -19.36
C PHE A 32 12.74 8.59 -19.45
N GLY A 33 11.66 8.36 -20.21
CA GLY A 33 10.93 7.09 -20.27
C GLY A 33 9.92 6.90 -19.14
N GLY A 34 9.29 7.99 -18.67
CA GLY A 34 8.28 7.91 -17.61
C GLY A 34 6.99 7.22 -18.05
N ALA A 35 6.61 6.15 -17.34
CA ALA A 35 5.43 5.35 -17.66
C ALA A 35 4.12 6.14 -17.59
N ARG A 36 4.00 7.14 -16.70
CA ARG A 36 2.81 8.00 -16.64
C ARG A 36 2.63 8.83 -17.91
N ALA A 37 3.72 9.40 -18.44
CA ALA A 37 3.66 10.22 -19.64
C ALA A 37 3.29 9.37 -20.86
N TRP A 38 3.90 8.19 -20.99
CA TRP A 38 3.56 7.24 -22.04
C TRP A 38 2.09 6.77 -21.97
N LEU A 39 1.60 6.43 -20.77
CA LEU A 39 0.19 6.06 -20.57
C LEU A 39 -0.76 7.19 -20.90
N LYS A 40 -0.40 8.45 -20.59
CA LYS A 40 -1.22 9.61 -20.93
C LYS A 40 -1.37 9.81 -22.44
N GLU A 41 -0.34 9.49 -23.22
CA GLU A 41 -0.37 9.59 -24.68
C GLU A 41 -1.06 8.41 -25.37
N ASN A 42 -0.85 7.19 -24.85
CA ASN A 42 -1.31 5.97 -25.53
C ASN A 42 -2.65 5.43 -24.98
N SER A 43 -2.93 5.63 -23.70
CA SER A 43 -4.17 5.16 -23.06
C SER A 43 -4.61 6.05 -21.88
N PRO A 44 -5.21 7.22 -22.17
CA PRO A 44 -5.58 8.20 -21.15
C PRO A 44 -6.53 7.66 -20.09
N LEU A 45 -7.45 6.76 -20.48
CA LEU A 45 -8.41 6.15 -19.57
C LEU A 45 -7.73 5.20 -18.57
N VAL A 46 -6.76 4.41 -19.02
CA VAL A 46 -5.96 3.53 -18.14
C VAL A 46 -5.10 4.37 -17.20
N GLN A 47 -4.50 5.45 -17.69
CA GLN A 47 -3.75 6.39 -16.85
C GLN A 47 -4.63 6.99 -15.75
N TYR A 48 -5.86 7.39 -16.08
CA TYR A 48 -6.81 7.97 -15.12
C TYR A 48 -7.19 6.95 -14.03
N VAL A 49 -7.64 5.76 -14.43
CA VAL A 49 -8.06 4.72 -13.48
C VAL A 49 -6.90 4.27 -12.57
N LEU A 50 -5.70 4.07 -13.12
CA LEU A 50 -4.54 3.66 -12.32
C LEU A 50 -4.09 4.76 -11.36
N MET A 51 -4.19 6.03 -11.77
CA MET A 51 -3.84 7.15 -10.91
C MET A 51 -4.82 7.29 -9.75
N GLU A 52 -6.12 7.23 -10.03
CA GLU A 52 -7.17 7.24 -9.02
C GLU A 52 -7.00 6.06 -8.05
N TYR A 53 -6.82 4.84 -8.59
CA TYR A 53 -6.62 3.64 -7.79
C TYR A 53 -5.37 3.72 -6.89
N HIS A 54 -4.27 4.26 -7.41
CA HIS A 54 -3.03 4.41 -6.65
C HIS A 54 -3.17 5.47 -5.55
N GLU A 55 -3.85 6.58 -5.82
CA GLU A 55 -4.15 7.60 -4.81
C GLU A 55 -5.03 7.02 -3.69
N PHE A 56 -6.07 6.26 -4.03
CA PHE A 56 -6.92 5.59 -3.03
C PHE A 56 -6.15 4.51 -2.25
N SER A 57 -5.51 3.56 -2.92
CA SER A 57 -4.86 2.41 -2.26
C SER A 57 -3.72 2.82 -1.32
N VAL A 58 -2.90 3.80 -1.71
CA VAL A 58 -1.79 4.28 -0.86
C VAL A 58 -2.30 5.11 0.32
N LEU A 59 -3.31 5.96 0.11
CA LEU A 59 -3.83 6.83 1.16
C LEU A 59 -4.44 6.04 2.32
N PHE A 60 -5.10 4.91 2.04
CA PHE A 60 -5.77 4.13 3.08
C PHE A 60 -4.86 3.12 3.78
N THR A 61 -3.81 2.61 3.14
CA THR A 61 -2.97 1.53 3.70
C THR A 61 -2.23 1.97 4.97
N LEU A 62 -1.60 3.16 4.96
CA LEU A 62 -0.82 3.65 6.10
C LEU A 62 -1.68 4.02 7.32
N PRO A 63 -2.75 4.84 7.20
CA PRO A 63 -3.63 5.17 8.31
C PRO A 63 -4.33 3.94 8.89
N LEU A 64 -4.80 3.01 8.04
CA LEU A 64 -5.37 1.73 8.51
C LEU A 64 -4.32 0.92 9.27
N GLY A 65 -3.08 0.88 8.77
CA GLY A 65 -1.93 0.24 9.41
C GLY A 65 -1.70 0.73 10.83
N VAL A 66 -1.61 2.05 10.98
CA VAL A 66 -1.40 2.70 12.27
C VAL A 66 -2.59 2.49 13.19
N ALA A 67 -3.83 2.64 12.70
CA ALA A 67 -5.03 2.44 13.49
C ALA A 67 -5.15 1.00 14.01
N CYS A 68 -4.93 -0.01 13.16
CA CYS A 68 -4.96 -1.41 13.57
C CYS A 68 -3.87 -1.71 14.60
N THR A 69 -2.65 -1.19 14.37
CA THR A 69 -1.53 -1.39 15.30
C THR A 69 -1.82 -0.74 16.65
N TRP A 70 -2.40 0.46 16.67
CA TRP A 70 -2.83 1.13 17.90
C TRP A 70 -3.87 0.28 18.63
N ILE A 71 -4.92 -0.18 17.96
CA ILE A 71 -5.99 -0.96 18.59
C ILE A 71 -5.41 -2.25 19.20
N LEU A 72 -4.57 -2.97 18.45
CA LEU A 72 -3.89 -4.17 18.94
C LEU A 72 -2.97 -3.87 20.12
N TRP A 73 -2.29 -2.72 20.12
CA TRP A 73 -1.43 -2.31 21.22
C TRP A 73 -2.23 -1.92 22.47
N GLN A 74 -3.33 -1.20 22.31
CA GLN A 74 -4.18 -0.73 23.40
C GLN A 74 -4.93 -1.88 24.09
N TYR A 75 -5.47 -2.82 23.33
CA TYR A 75 -6.22 -3.95 23.88
C TYR A 75 -5.31 -5.12 24.27
N GLY A 76 -4.17 -5.32 23.61
CA GLY A 76 -3.29 -6.47 23.87
C GLY A 76 -4.06 -7.79 23.82
N ASP A 77 -3.85 -8.65 24.81
CA ASP A 77 -4.53 -9.96 24.90
C ASP A 77 -6.02 -9.84 25.27
N SER A 78 -6.44 -8.72 25.87
CA SER A 78 -7.86 -8.50 26.23
C SER A 78 -8.77 -8.38 25.01
N ILE A 79 -8.21 -8.17 23.80
CA ILE A 79 -9.00 -8.12 22.57
C ILE A 79 -9.70 -9.46 22.27
N LEU A 80 -9.21 -10.57 22.81
CA LEU A 80 -9.77 -11.92 22.63
C LEU A 80 -10.99 -12.18 23.53
N GLU A 81 -11.24 -11.31 24.51
CA GLU A 81 -12.37 -11.45 25.41
C GLU A 81 -13.71 -11.30 24.68
N LYS A 82 -14.74 -12.03 25.12
CA LYS A 82 -16.06 -12.06 24.47
C LYS A 82 -16.67 -10.67 24.29
N GLN A 83 -16.40 -9.74 25.22
CA GLN A 83 -16.89 -8.37 25.21
C GLN A 83 -16.26 -7.52 24.08
N ASN A 84 -15.02 -7.83 23.68
CA ASN A 84 -14.28 -7.07 22.68
C ASN A 84 -14.41 -7.66 21.26
N ARG A 85 -15.26 -8.68 21.06
CA ARG A 85 -15.49 -9.33 19.75
C ARG A 85 -15.83 -8.36 18.62
N PRO A 86 -16.65 -7.31 18.79
CA PRO A 86 -16.90 -6.35 17.72
C PRO A 86 -15.63 -5.61 17.28
N VAL A 87 -14.79 -5.21 18.25
CA VAL A 87 -13.51 -4.53 18.02
C VAL A 87 -12.53 -5.45 17.32
N LEU A 88 -12.44 -6.71 17.76
CA LEU A 88 -11.62 -7.74 17.12
C LEU A 88 -12.02 -7.93 15.66
N THR A 89 -13.31 -8.13 15.38
CA THR A 89 -13.82 -8.31 14.02
C THR A 89 -13.54 -7.08 13.14
N ALA A 90 -13.78 -5.87 13.66
CA ALA A 90 -13.49 -4.64 12.92
C ALA A 90 -11.99 -4.51 12.59
N THR A 91 -11.12 -4.85 13.55
CA THR A 91 -9.66 -4.85 13.36
C THR A 91 -9.24 -5.88 12.29
N CYS A 92 -9.80 -7.10 12.32
CA CYS A 92 -9.54 -8.10 11.30
C CYS A 92 -9.99 -7.66 9.90
N VAL A 93 -11.17 -7.04 9.78
CA VAL A 93 -11.66 -6.50 8.50
C VAL A 93 -10.76 -5.37 8.01
N ALA A 94 -10.32 -4.48 8.89
CA ALA A 94 -9.39 -3.41 8.55
C ALA A 94 -8.02 -3.95 8.09
N LEU A 95 -7.50 -5.00 8.74
CA LEU A 95 -6.28 -5.69 8.32
C LEU A 95 -6.44 -6.37 6.95
N MET A 96 -7.59 -6.99 6.67
CA MET A 96 -7.87 -7.56 5.35
C MET A 96 -7.96 -6.48 4.27
N ALA A 97 -8.62 -5.35 4.55
CA ALA A 97 -8.70 -4.22 3.63
C ALA A 97 -7.31 -3.64 3.34
N MET A 98 -6.48 -3.46 4.37
CA MET A 98 -5.08 -3.04 4.22
C MET A 98 -4.29 -3.99 3.31
N MET A 99 -4.43 -5.30 3.52
CA MET A 99 -3.75 -6.30 2.69
C MET A 99 -4.24 -6.25 1.24
N PHE A 100 -5.55 -6.07 1.01
CA PHE A 100 -6.12 -5.91 -0.32
C PHE A 100 -5.54 -4.69 -1.05
N TYR A 101 -5.47 -3.54 -0.40
CA TYR A 101 -4.87 -2.33 -0.98
C TYR A 101 -3.37 -2.50 -1.24
N ALA A 102 -2.64 -3.13 -0.32
CA ALA A 102 -1.20 -3.39 -0.47
C ALA A 102 -0.91 -4.34 -1.65
N MET A 103 -1.64 -5.45 -1.74
CA MET A 103 -1.52 -6.40 -2.86
C MET A 103 -1.91 -5.77 -4.18
N GLY A 104 -2.98 -4.98 -4.18
CA GLY A 104 -3.44 -4.24 -5.33
C GLY A 104 -2.41 -3.24 -5.86
N GLY A 105 -1.81 -2.45 -4.96
CA GLY A 105 -0.68 -1.57 -5.28
C GLY A 105 0.53 -2.34 -5.82
N LEU A 106 0.84 -3.51 -5.27
CA LEU A 106 1.93 -4.36 -5.76
C LEU A 106 1.66 -4.90 -7.18
N VAL A 107 0.47 -5.46 -7.43
CA VAL A 107 0.11 -6.03 -8.74
C VAL A 107 0.07 -4.95 -9.81
N THR A 108 -0.55 -3.81 -9.52
CA THR A 108 -0.61 -2.68 -10.45
C THR A 108 0.78 -2.07 -10.68
N GLY A 109 1.60 -1.95 -9.63
CA GLY A 109 2.99 -1.51 -9.75
C GLY A 109 3.85 -2.42 -10.64
N LEU A 110 3.74 -3.74 -10.47
CA LEU A 110 4.40 -4.71 -11.35
C LEU A 110 3.89 -4.65 -12.79
N GLY A 111 2.59 -4.40 -12.97
CA GLY A 111 1.99 -4.21 -14.30
C GLY A 111 2.56 -2.98 -15.00
N ILE A 112 2.62 -1.84 -14.30
CA ILE A 112 3.20 -0.60 -14.83
C ILE A 112 4.70 -0.77 -15.11
N ALA A 113 5.44 -1.51 -14.28
CA ALA A 113 6.85 -1.78 -14.51
C ALA A 113 7.09 -2.49 -15.85
N LYS A 114 6.16 -3.35 -16.28
CA LYS A 114 6.26 -4.03 -17.59
C LYS A 114 5.87 -3.14 -18.76
N ILE A 115 5.07 -2.11 -18.53
CA ILE A 115 4.67 -1.15 -19.57
C ILE A 115 5.88 -0.29 -19.89
N HIS A 116 6.30 -0.35 -21.15
CA HIS A 116 7.49 0.34 -21.63
C HIS A 116 8.82 -0.19 -21.06
N ALA A 117 8.92 -1.53 -20.90
CA ALA A 117 10.14 -2.27 -20.58
C ALA A 117 11.10 -1.51 -19.63
N LEU A 118 10.75 -1.46 -18.35
CA LEU A 118 11.80 -1.40 -17.32
C LEU A 118 12.67 -2.65 -17.39
#